data_AF-A0A2V7WTJ4-F1
#
_entry.id   AF-A0A2V7WTJ4-F1
#
_cell.length_a   1.000
_cell.length_b   1.000
_cell.length_c   1.000
_cell.angle_alpha   90.00
_cell.angle_beta   90.00
_cell.angle_gamma   90.00
#
_symmetry.space_group_name_H-M   'P 1'
#
loop_
_entity.id
_entity.type
_entity.pdbx_description
1 polymer ?
#
loop_
_entity_poly.entity_id
_entity_poly.type
_entity_poly.pdbx_seq_one_letter_code
_entity_poly.pdbx_strand_id
1 'polypeptide(L)'
;MPVEMRNVDLHITDDIMLHIKHLDGRFVGIKGSGIPYLDDAASYAVAVDSAAIVMDMSSLNALMNEHVLGHGRSNVEGLRVGTDAEGHLVQTGEIEKGIDIPFKTKGAVEATADGRIRVHAKSVRGFGLPVKPLMKLFSVEMDDLLKVEPGHGVWVDDNDLILDPQLMLPPPQLRGKVTEVHVEGDTLVQTFGRGVPRALSPPAVSPNHIYWHGGTLKFGKLIMVKADLELIDMDPKDPFDFSARRWNDQLVAGYSKNTANRGLKSHMPDFNDLRRRAPRER
;
A
#
# COMPACT_ATOMS: atom_id res chain seq x y z
N MET A 1 -16.42 -10.50 3.89
CA MET A 1 -17.24 -10.23 2.70
C MET A 1 -16.31 -10.19 1.49
N PRO A 2 -16.52 -11.02 0.46
CA PRO A 2 -15.72 -10.98 -0.77
C PRO A 2 -15.59 -9.58 -1.37
N VAL A 3 -14.41 -9.27 -1.89
CA VAL A 3 -14.10 -8.08 -2.69
C VAL A 3 -13.22 -8.47 -3.86
N GLU A 4 -13.46 -7.83 -5.00
CA GLU A 4 -12.62 -7.87 -6.19
C GLU A 4 -12.25 -6.44 -6.59
N MET A 5 -10.99 -6.21 -6.97
CA MET A 5 -10.52 -4.97 -7.58
C MET A 5 -9.78 -5.32 -8.86
N ARG A 6 -10.04 -4.59 -9.95
CA ARG A 6 -9.32 -4.74 -11.21
C ARG A 6 -8.94 -3.37 -11.73
N ASN A 7 -7.66 -3.22 -12.07
CA ASN A 7 -7.08 -2.01 -12.65
C ASN A 7 -7.50 -0.72 -11.91
N VAL A 8 -7.10 -0.60 -10.65
CA VAL A 8 -7.45 0.52 -9.75
C VAL A 8 -6.20 1.20 -9.24
N ASP A 9 -6.12 2.52 -9.38
CA ASP A 9 -5.15 3.36 -8.66
C ASP A 9 -5.76 3.73 -7.30
N LEU A 10 -5.44 2.93 -6.28
CA LEU A 10 -6.00 3.07 -4.95
C LEU A 10 -5.17 4.05 -4.12
N HIS A 11 -5.69 5.25 -3.94
CA HIS A 11 -5.15 6.23 -3.00
C HIS A 11 -5.54 5.85 -1.56
N ILE A 12 -4.57 5.32 -0.81
CA ILE A 12 -4.70 5.03 0.63
C ILE A 12 -4.66 6.34 1.42
N THR A 13 -3.70 7.19 1.07
CA THR A 13 -3.64 8.61 1.44
C THR A 13 -3.53 9.44 0.16
N ASP A 14 -3.45 10.76 0.29
CA ASP A 14 -3.28 11.64 -0.87
C ASP A 14 -1.89 11.43 -1.54
N ASP A 15 -0.90 10.96 -0.78
CA ASP A 15 0.51 10.79 -1.22
C ASP A 15 0.94 9.32 -1.36
N ILE A 16 0.10 8.36 -0.95
CA ILE A 16 0.37 6.92 -1.03
C ILE A 16 -0.69 6.26 -1.91
N MET A 17 -0.26 5.90 -3.10
CA MET A 17 -1.08 5.24 -4.11
C MET A 17 -0.57 3.82 -4.39
N LEU A 18 -1.52 2.89 -4.48
CA LEU A 18 -1.28 1.50 -4.84
C LEU A 18 -1.93 1.23 -6.19
N HIS A 19 -1.14 0.96 -7.23
CA HIS A 19 -1.68 0.50 -8.50
C HIS A 19 -2.02 -0.99 -8.40
N ILE A 20 -3.31 -1.28 -8.25
CA ILE A 20 -3.84 -2.62 -8.17
C ILE A 20 -4.15 -3.10 -9.58
N LYS A 21 -3.23 -3.89 -10.15
CA LYS A 21 -3.51 -4.63 -11.39
C LYS A 21 -4.70 -5.57 -11.17
N HIS A 22 -4.63 -6.30 -10.06
CA HIS A 22 -5.78 -7.01 -9.54
C HIS A 22 -5.68 -7.30 -8.04
N LEU A 23 -6.82 -7.46 -7.38
CA LEU A 23 -6.94 -7.98 -6.03
C LEU A 23 -8.23 -8.79 -5.89
N ASP A 24 -8.11 -10.01 -5.37
CA ASP A 24 -9.21 -10.84 -4.92
C ASP A 24 -9.01 -11.10 -3.42
N GLY A 25 -10.07 -10.88 -2.63
CA GLY A 25 -9.97 -11.03 -1.20
C GLY A 25 -11.28 -10.85 -0.46
N ARG A 26 -11.16 -10.48 0.81
CA ARG A 26 -12.30 -10.36 1.72
C ARG A 26 -12.14 -9.17 2.65
N PHE A 27 -13.16 -8.34 2.73
CA PHE A 27 -13.34 -7.39 3.82
C PHE A 27 -13.64 -8.16 5.11
N VAL A 28 -12.83 -7.91 6.13
CA VAL A 28 -12.93 -8.51 7.46
C VAL A 28 -13.06 -7.38 8.46
N GLY A 29 -14.13 -7.38 9.26
CA GLY A 29 -14.30 -6.41 10.33
C GLY A 29 -13.21 -6.57 11.39
N ILE A 30 -12.68 -5.46 11.87
CA ILE A 30 -11.77 -5.45 13.02
C ILE A 30 -12.58 -5.78 14.28
N LYS A 31 -11.99 -6.55 15.20
CA LYS A 31 -12.69 -6.96 16.43
C LYS A 31 -13.16 -5.71 17.20
N GLY A 32 -14.46 -5.65 17.49
CA GLY A 32 -15.08 -4.52 18.20
C GLY A 32 -15.57 -3.38 17.31
N SER A 33 -15.26 -3.36 16.00
CA SER A 33 -15.74 -2.31 15.09
C SER A 33 -17.15 -2.56 14.54
N GLY A 34 -17.67 -3.79 14.65
CA GLY A 34 -18.98 -4.17 14.15
C GLY A 34 -18.96 -4.52 12.66
N ILE A 35 -19.93 -3.99 11.90
CA ILE A 35 -20.03 -4.20 10.45
C ILE A 35 -18.93 -3.37 9.76
N PRO A 36 -18.15 -3.93 8.81
CA PRO A 36 -17.21 -3.15 8.01
C PRO A 36 -17.85 -1.87 7.47
N TYR A 37 -17.26 -0.73 7.78
CA TYR A 37 -17.75 0.59 7.41
C TYR A 37 -16.76 1.25 6.46
N LEU A 38 -17.13 1.43 5.18
CA LEU A 38 -16.21 1.95 4.15
C LEU A 38 -15.61 3.31 4.54
N ASP A 39 -16.41 4.19 5.14
CA ASP A 39 -15.99 5.53 5.57
C ASP A 39 -15.10 5.52 6.83
N ASP A 40 -14.92 4.37 7.47
CA ASP A 40 -13.97 4.18 8.56
C ASP A 40 -13.00 3.05 8.20
N ALA A 41 -11.89 3.43 7.59
CA ALA A 41 -10.81 2.53 7.20
C ALA A 41 -10.22 1.71 8.36
N ALA A 42 -10.35 2.17 9.61
CA ALA A 42 -9.90 1.42 10.78
C ALA A 42 -10.91 0.34 11.22
N SER A 43 -12.14 0.37 10.69
CA SER A 43 -13.18 -0.61 11.03
C SER A 43 -13.00 -1.95 10.32
N TYR A 44 -12.15 -2.04 9.30
CA TYR A 44 -11.94 -3.26 8.53
C TYR A 44 -10.48 -3.45 8.08
N ALA A 45 -10.17 -4.69 7.70
CA ALA A 45 -8.99 -5.05 6.93
C ALA A 45 -9.43 -5.78 5.65
N VAL A 46 -8.57 -5.79 4.64
CA VAL A 46 -8.74 -6.60 3.44
C VAL A 46 -7.84 -7.82 3.57
N ALA A 47 -8.42 -8.99 3.84
CA ALA A 47 -7.70 -10.26 3.75
C ALA A 47 -7.53 -10.60 2.27
N VAL A 48 -6.29 -10.58 1.78
CA VAL A 48 -5.93 -10.77 0.38
C VAL A 48 -5.71 -12.26 0.11
N ASP A 49 -6.47 -12.81 -0.84
CA ASP A 49 -6.32 -14.18 -1.31
C ASP A 49 -5.32 -14.25 -2.48
N SER A 50 -5.43 -13.31 -3.44
CA SER A 50 -4.48 -13.11 -4.53
C SER A 50 -4.46 -11.65 -4.98
N ALA A 51 -3.28 -11.08 -5.22
CA ALA A 51 -3.17 -9.74 -5.80
C ALA A 51 -1.86 -9.52 -6.57
N ALA A 52 -1.87 -8.59 -7.50
CA ALA A 52 -0.67 -7.96 -8.04
C ALA A 52 -0.79 -6.45 -7.84
N ILE A 53 0.10 -5.91 -7.01
CA ILE A 53 0.10 -4.51 -6.57
C ILE A 53 1.44 -3.90 -6.96
N VAL A 54 1.40 -2.73 -7.58
CA VAL A 54 2.58 -1.94 -7.94
C VAL A 54 2.57 -0.66 -7.10
N MET A 55 3.73 -0.31 -6.55
CA MET A 55 3.94 0.92 -5.80
C MET A 55 5.12 1.67 -6.44
N ASP A 56 4.91 2.91 -6.84
CA ASP A 56 6.01 3.75 -7.33
C ASP A 56 6.93 4.20 -6.17
N MET A 57 8.15 4.64 -6.49
CA MET A 57 9.07 5.11 -5.47
C MET A 57 8.55 6.34 -4.72
N SER A 58 7.75 7.23 -5.32
CA SER A 58 7.16 8.36 -4.60
C SER A 58 6.26 7.90 -3.45
N SER A 59 5.36 6.97 -3.71
CA SER A 59 4.44 6.37 -2.75
C SER A 59 5.19 5.56 -1.70
N LEU A 60 6.25 4.84 -2.09
CA LEU A 60 7.12 4.14 -1.14
C LEU A 60 7.85 5.11 -0.21
N ASN A 61 8.36 6.23 -0.73
CA ASN A 61 9.00 7.27 0.06
C ASN A 61 8.00 7.93 1.03
N ALA A 62 6.78 8.26 0.57
CA ALA A 62 5.73 8.80 1.42
C ALA A 62 5.36 7.81 2.54
N LEU A 63 5.12 6.54 2.19
CA LEU A 63 4.84 5.47 3.15
C LEU A 63 5.92 5.38 4.23
N MET A 64 7.19 5.31 3.82
CA MET A 64 8.30 5.17 4.75
C MET A 64 8.44 6.40 5.65
N ASN A 65 8.43 7.61 5.09
CA ASN A 65 8.69 8.82 5.86
C ASN A 65 7.49 9.23 6.74
N GLU A 66 6.25 9.03 6.29
CA GLU A 66 5.06 9.49 7.01
C GLU A 66 4.56 8.49 8.05
N HIS A 67 4.61 7.19 7.73
CA HIS A 67 3.99 6.15 8.54
C HIS A 67 4.97 5.23 9.26
N VAL A 68 6.15 4.99 8.69
CA VAL A 68 7.11 4.03 9.26
C VAL A 68 8.17 4.72 10.12
N LEU A 69 8.84 5.75 9.59
CA LEU A 69 10.05 6.34 10.17
C LEU A 69 9.84 7.70 10.82
N GLY A 70 8.89 8.49 10.32
CA GLY A 70 8.67 9.86 10.78
C GLY A 70 8.07 9.96 12.18
N HIS A 71 7.92 11.20 12.65
CA HIS A 71 7.32 11.53 13.95
C HIS A 71 8.09 10.95 15.16
N GLY A 72 9.42 10.87 15.07
CA GLY A 72 10.27 10.35 16.16
C GLY A 72 10.23 8.84 16.33
N ARG A 73 9.63 8.11 15.37
CA ARG A 73 9.55 6.64 15.38
C ARG A 73 10.85 5.96 14.95
N SER A 74 11.79 6.70 14.39
CA SER A 74 13.10 6.17 14.04
C SER A 74 14.18 7.21 14.25
N ASN A 75 15.43 6.76 14.24
CA ASN A 75 16.59 7.64 14.17
C ASN A 75 17.07 7.84 12.72
N VAL A 76 16.20 7.61 11.73
CA VAL A 76 16.48 7.87 10.31
C VAL A 76 15.73 9.09 9.86
N GLU A 77 16.46 10.03 9.29
CA GLU A 77 15.90 11.24 8.68
C GLU A 77 16.15 11.29 7.17
N GLY A 78 15.24 11.95 6.46
CA GLY A 78 15.39 12.27 5.05
C GLY A 78 15.55 11.05 4.14
N LEU A 79 14.93 9.91 4.50
CA LEU A 79 15.03 8.69 3.70
C LEU A 79 14.52 8.96 2.29
N ARG A 80 15.36 8.65 1.31
CA ARG A 80 15.03 8.59 -0.11
C ARG A 80 15.32 7.21 -0.64
N VAL A 81 14.31 6.59 -1.23
CA VAL A 81 14.37 5.31 -1.93
C VAL A 81 14.25 5.56 -3.42
N GLY A 82 15.16 4.97 -4.19
CA GLY A 82 15.13 4.91 -5.64
C GLY A 82 15.57 3.53 -6.11
N THR A 83 15.83 3.41 -7.41
CA THR A 83 16.26 2.15 -8.02
C THR A 83 17.53 2.35 -8.84
N ASP A 84 18.24 1.26 -9.13
CA ASP A 84 19.31 1.26 -10.11
C ASP A 84 19.01 0.36 -11.31
N ALA A 85 19.88 0.43 -12.32
CA ALA A 85 19.72 -0.31 -13.57
C ALA A 85 19.76 -1.83 -13.40
N GLU A 86 20.24 -2.33 -12.26
CA GLU A 86 20.26 -3.76 -11.96
C GLU A 86 19.04 -4.22 -11.14
N GLY A 87 18.05 -3.34 -10.92
CA GLY A 87 16.83 -3.69 -10.20
C GLY A 87 17.00 -3.78 -8.67
N HIS A 88 17.98 -3.07 -8.11
CA HIS A 88 18.12 -2.95 -6.66
C HIS A 88 17.46 -1.68 -6.14
N LEU A 89 17.00 -1.73 -4.90
CA LEU A 89 16.64 -0.52 -4.16
C LEU A 89 17.92 0.22 -3.76
N VAL A 90 17.96 1.51 -4.04
CA VAL A 90 19.01 2.44 -3.60
C VAL A 90 18.40 3.36 -2.55
N GLN A 91 18.92 3.31 -1.33
CA GLN A 91 18.41 4.11 -0.22
C GLN A 91 19.47 5.09 0.25
N THR A 92 19.07 6.31 0.57
CA THR A 92 19.93 7.33 1.16
C THR A 92 19.18 8.04 2.28
N GLY A 93 19.90 8.49 3.29
CA GLY A 93 19.33 9.26 4.39
C GLY A 93 20.41 9.57 5.41
N GLU A 94 20.00 10.04 6.58
CA GLU A 94 20.88 10.31 7.71
C GLU A 94 20.43 9.49 8.91
N ILE A 95 21.39 8.91 9.64
CA ILE A 95 21.16 8.25 10.92
C ILE A 95 21.58 9.21 12.03
N GLU A 96 20.65 9.54 12.90
CA GLU A 96 20.91 10.36 14.09
C GLU A 96 21.51 9.50 15.21
N LYS A 97 22.77 9.78 15.59
CA LYS A 97 23.45 9.09 16.70
C LYS A 97 24.45 10.01 17.40
N GLY A 98 23.97 11.15 17.90
CA GLY A 98 24.79 12.22 18.51
C GLY A 98 25.61 13.04 17.51
N ILE A 99 25.90 12.46 16.34
CA ILE A 99 26.24 13.13 15.08
C ILE A 99 25.32 12.56 13.99
N ASP A 100 25.11 13.33 12.92
CA ASP A 100 24.32 12.88 11.78
C ASP A 100 25.22 12.10 10.81
N ILE A 101 24.87 10.84 10.59
CA ILE A 101 25.66 9.91 9.78
C ILE A 101 24.93 9.72 8.43
N PRO A 102 25.39 10.34 7.34
CA PRO A 102 24.79 10.11 6.04
C PRO A 102 25.11 8.70 5.58
N PHE A 103 24.09 7.98 5.13
CA PHE A 103 24.22 6.62 4.61
C PHE A 103 23.74 6.52 3.16
N LYS A 104 24.29 5.52 2.48
CA LYS A 104 23.80 5.03 1.20
C LYS A 104 23.82 3.51 1.20
N THR A 105 22.69 2.89 0.90
CA THR A 105 22.57 1.44 0.74
C THR A 105 22.11 1.07 -0.67
N LYS A 106 22.49 -0.14 -1.07
CA LYS A 106 21.97 -0.83 -2.25
C LYS A 106 21.51 -2.21 -1.80
N GLY A 107 20.28 -2.60 -2.10
CA GLY A 107 19.70 -3.86 -1.62
C GLY A 107 18.85 -4.57 -2.67
N ALA A 108 18.97 -5.90 -2.72
CA ALA A 108 18.09 -6.74 -3.51
C ALA A 108 16.83 -7.08 -2.72
N VAL A 109 15.67 -7.11 -3.37
CA VAL A 109 14.40 -7.48 -2.72
C VAL A 109 14.09 -8.96 -2.96
N GLU A 110 13.58 -9.63 -1.94
CA GLU A 110 13.06 -10.99 -2.05
C GLU A 110 11.86 -11.20 -1.12
N ALA A 111 10.95 -12.08 -1.52
CA ALA A 111 9.83 -12.48 -0.67
C ALA A 111 10.31 -13.54 0.33
N THR A 112 9.99 -13.36 1.61
CA THR A 112 10.33 -14.32 2.65
C THR A 112 9.29 -15.46 2.71
N ALA A 113 9.68 -16.61 3.26
CA ALA A 113 8.78 -17.77 3.36
C ALA A 113 7.50 -17.51 4.19
N ASP A 114 7.55 -16.57 5.12
CA ASP A 114 6.42 -16.17 5.96
C ASP A 114 5.56 -15.04 5.35
N GLY A 115 5.94 -14.51 4.19
CA GLY A 115 5.12 -13.56 3.42
C GLY A 115 5.46 -12.09 3.65
N ARG A 116 6.64 -11.80 4.17
CA ARG A 116 7.23 -10.46 4.29
C ARG A 116 8.16 -10.19 3.10
N ILE A 117 8.70 -8.98 3.02
CA ILE A 117 9.72 -8.60 2.05
C ILE A 117 11.04 -8.48 2.79
N ARG A 118 12.10 -9.08 2.26
CA ARG A 118 13.46 -8.89 2.72
C ARG A 118 14.19 -8.02 1.71
N VAL A 119 14.87 -6.99 2.20
CA VAL A 119 15.84 -6.20 1.44
C VAL A 119 17.23 -6.62 1.90
N HIS A 120 17.87 -7.47 1.10
CA HIS A 120 19.22 -7.96 1.39
C HIS A 120 20.27 -6.94 0.94
N ALA A 121 21.00 -6.35 1.89
CA ALA A 121 21.97 -5.31 1.58
C ALA A 121 23.15 -5.87 0.79
N LYS A 122 23.35 -5.37 -0.44
CA LYS A 122 24.52 -5.65 -1.27
C LYS A 122 25.67 -4.70 -0.94
N SER A 123 25.36 -3.46 -0.55
CA SER A 123 26.34 -2.51 -0.06
C SER A 123 25.73 -1.55 0.94
N VAL A 124 26.51 -1.17 1.95
CA VAL A 124 26.17 -0.15 2.93
C VAL A 124 27.39 0.77 3.07
N ARG A 125 27.18 2.07 2.86
CA ARG A 125 28.20 3.11 3.00
C ARG A 125 27.75 4.18 3.97
N GLY A 126 28.67 4.67 4.80
CA GLY A 126 28.50 5.81 5.69
C GLY A 126 29.63 6.81 5.45
N PHE A 127 29.34 8.11 5.37
CA PHE A 127 30.32 9.14 4.97
C PHE A 127 31.08 8.79 3.66
N GLY A 128 30.41 8.08 2.74
CA GLY A 128 31.01 7.61 1.48
C GLY A 128 31.91 6.36 1.59
N LEU A 129 32.22 5.88 2.80
CA LEU A 129 33.08 4.73 3.05
C LEU A 129 32.25 3.47 3.38
N PRO A 130 32.72 2.25 3.07
CA PRO A 130 32.05 1.02 3.50
C PRO A 130 31.86 0.98 5.02
N VAL A 131 30.67 0.60 5.49
CA VAL A 131 30.33 0.63 6.93
C VAL A 131 31.02 -0.49 7.74
N LYS A 132 31.23 -1.68 7.16
CA LYS A 132 31.84 -2.82 7.88
C LYS A 132 33.23 -2.51 8.49
N PRO A 133 34.19 -1.90 7.77
CA PRO A 133 35.45 -1.45 8.37
C PRO A 133 35.27 -0.42 9.49
N LEU A 134 34.35 0.53 9.32
CA LEU A 134 34.08 1.56 10.34
C LEU A 134 33.51 0.93 11.62
N MET A 135 32.51 0.04 11.50
CA MET A 135 31.92 -0.67 12.63
C MET A 135 32.95 -1.49 13.43
N LYS A 136 33.87 -2.18 12.74
CA LYS A 136 34.95 -2.92 13.40
C LYS A 136 35.90 -2.01 14.19
N LEU A 137 36.22 -0.83 13.65
CA LEU A 137 37.09 0.14 14.31
C LEU A 137 36.45 0.71 15.58
N PHE A 138 35.14 0.92 15.57
CA PHE A 138 34.39 1.56 16.65
C PHE A 138 33.63 0.58 17.57
N SER A 139 33.70 -0.73 17.31
CA SER A 139 32.98 -1.78 18.06
C SER A 139 31.47 -1.54 18.17
N VAL A 140 30.83 -1.22 17.03
CA VAL A 140 29.38 -0.97 16.92
C VAL A 140 28.73 -2.08 16.08
N GLU A 141 27.58 -2.60 16.52
CA GLU A 141 26.78 -3.57 15.75
C GLU A 141 25.75 -2.88 14.82
N MET A 142 25.20 -3.60 13.83
CA MET A 142 24.28 -3.01 12.84
C MET A 142 22.89 -2.71 13.42
N ASP A 143 22.39 -3.57 14.30
CA ASP A 143 21.14 -3.37 15.05
C ASP A 143 21.20 -2.16 15.99
N ASP A 144 22.41 -1.75 16.42
CA ASP A 144 22.63 -0.52 17.17
C ASP A 144 22.55 0.77 16.32
N LEU A 145 22.54 0.66 14.98
CA LEU A 145 22.57 1.81 14.07
C LEU A 145 21.16 2.24 13.64
N LEU A 146 20.31 1.29 13.24
CA LEU A 146 18.95 1.58 12.80
C LEU A 146 17.95 1.23 13.90
N LYS A 147 17.36 2.25 14.50
CA LYS A 147 16.29 2.11 15.48
C LYS A 147 14.98 2.51 14.81
N VAL A 148 14.03 1.59 14.80
CA VAL A 148 12.64 1.84 14.40
C VAL A 148 11.75 1.37 15.54
N GLU A 149 10.74 2.17 15.88
CA GLU A 149 9.77 1.85 16.91
C GLU A 149 9.06 0.53 16.55
N PRO A 150 8.89 -0.39 17.52
CA PRO A 150 8.18 -1.63 17.27
C PRO A 150 6.74 -1.39 16.77
N GLY A 151 6.26 -2.27 15.88
CA GLY A 151 4.89 -2.24 15.39
C GLY A 151 4.67 -1.50 14.06
N HIS A 152 5.72 -0.91 13.49
CA HIS A 152 5.67 -0.19 12.21
C HIS A 152 6.14 -1.01 10.99
N GLY A 153 6.22 -2.34 11.15
CA GLY A 153 6.47 -3.26 10.04
C GLY A 153 7.88 -3.27 9.49
N VAL A 154 8.87 -2.76 10.22
CA VAL A 154 10.27 -2.74 9.78
C VAL A 154 11.17 -3.26 10.89
N TRP A 155 12.07 -4.17 10.54
CA TRP A 155 13.06 -4.74 11.46
C TRP A 155 14.38 -4.99 10.74
N VAL A 156 15.48 -4.94 11.48
CA VAL A 156 16.80 -5.35 11.00
C VAL A 156 17.05 -6.80 11.42
N ASP A 157 17.51 -7.62 10.48
CA ASP A 157 17.96 -8.99 10.70
C ASP A 157 19.36 -9.16 10.09
N ASP A 158 20.40 -9.05 10.91
CA ASP A 158 21.81 -8.99 10.49
C ASP A 158 22.09 -7.91 9.43
N ASN A 159 22.21 -8.29 8.15
CA ASN A 159 22.45 -7.38 7.03
C ASN A 159 21.19 -7.11 6.20
N ASP A 160 20.04 -7.60 6.64
CA ASP A 160 18.79 -7.52 5.94
C ASP A 160 17.82 -6.56 6.62
N LEU A 161 17.02 -5.86 5.82
CA LEU A 161 15.84 -5.16 6.29
C LEU A 161 14.62 -6.03 6.01
N ILE A 162 13.88 -6.39 7.04
CA ILE A 162 12.62 -7.11 6.91
C ILE A 162 11.47 -6.12 6.98
N LEU A 163 10.62 -6.14 5.95
CA LEU A 163 9.47 -5.27 5.75
C LEU A 163 8.18 -6.11 5.80
N ASP A 164 7.22 -5.72 6.61
CA ASP A 164 5.87 -6.28 6.63
C ASP A 164 4.87 -5.23 6.11
N PRO A 165 4.48 -5.31 4.82
CA PRO A 165 3.51 -4.38 4.23
C PRO A 165 2.20 -4.27 5.01
N GLN A 166 1.81 -5.31 5.75
CA GLN A 166 0.57 -5.33 6.53
C GLN A 166 0.59 -4.39 7.73
N LEU A 167 1.79 -4.08 8.25
CA LEU A 167 2.02 -3.18 9.38
C LEU A 167 2.50 -1.80 8.94
N MET A 168 3.11 -1.70 7.75
CA MET A 168 3.59 -0.43 7.20
C MET A 168 2.45 0.43 6.67
N LEU A 169 1.48 -0.18 5.96
CA LEU A 169 0.37 0.56 5.37
C LEU A 169 -0.55 1.14 6.45
N PRO A 170 -0.97 2.41 6.32
CA PRO A 170 -2.05 2.93 7.15
C PRO A 170 -3.37 2.18 6.85
N PRO A 171 -4.38 2.30 7.72
CA PRO A 171 -5.68 1.67 7.49
C PRO A 171 -6.31 2.08 6.14
N PRO A 172 -7.02 1.15 5.46
CA PRO A 172 -7.32 -0.21 5.89
C PRO A 172 -6.12 -1.14 5.67
N GLN A 173 -5.86 -2.03 6.63
CA GLN A 173 -4.77 -2.99 6.49
C GLN A 173 -5.04 -3.96 5.34
N LEU A 174 -4.07 -4.12 4.45
CA LEU A 174 -4.02 -5.24 3.50
C LEU A 174 -3.32 -6.41 4.18
N ARG A 175 -4.05 -7.49 4.45
CA ARG A 175 -3.53 -8.69 5.11
C ARG A 175 -3.35 -9.81 4.12
N GLY A 176 -2.11 -10.07 3.73
CA GLY A 176 -1.78 -11.12 2.77
C GLY A 176 -0.31 -11.46 2.84
N LYS A 177 0.05 -12.62 2.29
CA LYS A 177 1.46 -13.04 2.18
C LYS A 177 2.01 -12.61 0.83
N VAL A 178 3.09 -11.84 0.84
CA VAL A 178 3.88 -11.58 -0.35
C VAL A 178 4.53 -12.89 -0.79
N THR A 179 4.31 -13.29 -2.04
CA THR A 179 4.88 -14.52 -2.62
C THR A 179 5.94 -14.23 -3.67
N GLU A 180 5.92 -13.03 -4.22
CA GLU A 180 6.93 -12.52 -5.13
C GLU A 180 7.05 -11.02 -4.94
N VAL A 181 8.27 -10.50 -5.06
CA VAL A 181 8.56 -9.08 -5.09
C VAL A 181 9.74 -8.84 -6.01
N HIS A 182 9.67 -7.80 -6.82
CA HIS A 182 10.79 -7.36 -7.65
C HIS A 182 10.69 -5.86 -7.93
N VAL A 183 11.80 -5.29 -8.37
CA VAL A 183 11.86 -3.92 -8.86
C VAL A 183 11.68 -3.94 -10.38
N GLU A 184 10.76 -3.12 -10.89
CA GLU A 184 10.55 -2.90 -12.31
C GLU A 184 10.60 -1.39 -12.58
N GLY A 185 11.66 -0.92 -13.25
CA GLY A 185 11.86 0.52 -13.45
C GLY A 185 11.99 1.28 -12.12
N ASP A 186 11.07 2.22 -11.88
CA ASP A 186 10.93 3.00 -10.66
C ASP A 186 9.77 2.53 -9.77
N THR A 187 9.43 1.24 -9.88
CA THR A 187 8.33 0.64 -9.11
C THR A 187 8.77 -0.60 -8.36
N LEU A 188 8.10 -0.85 -7.23
CA LEU A 188 8.14 -2.10 -6.49
C LEU A 188 6.87 -2.89 -6.80
N VAL A 189 7.04 -4.01 -7.48
CA VAL A 189 5.95 -4.93 -7.85
C VAL A 189 5.86 -6.02 -6.81
N GLN A 190 4.65 -6.23 -6.27
CA GLN A 190 4.37 -7.23 -5.24
C GLN A 190 3.24 -8.15 -5.69
N THR A 191 3.50 -9.46 -5.64
CA THR A 191 2.47 -10.49 -5.82
C THR A 191 2.10 -11.04 -4.45
N PHE A 192 0.80 -11.13 -4.19
CA PHE A 192 0.24 -11.70 -2.97
C PHE A 192 -0.45 -13.02 -3.28
N GLY A 193 -0.26 -13.99 -2.37
CA GLY A 193 -0.90 -15.30 -2.46
C GLY A 193 -0.45 -16.12 -3.67
N ARG A 194 -1.14 -17.24 -3.90
CA ARG A 194 -0.91 -18.16 -5.04
C ARG A 194 -2.20 -18.48 -5.80
N GLY A 195 -3.26 -17.73 -5.50
CA GLY A 195 -4.59 -17.96 -6.06
C GLY A 195 -4.64 -17.54 -7.52
N VAL A 196 -5.30 -18.35 -8.34
CA VAL A 196 -5.84 -17.87 -9.62
C VAL A 196 -6.94 -16.86 -9.29
N PRO A 197 -6.96 -15.67 -9.91
CA PRO A 197 -8.03 -14.71 -9.76
C PRO A 197 -9.40 -15.38 -9.84
N ARG A 198 -10.23 -15.17 -8.82
CA ARG A 198 -11.58 -15.75 -8.77
C ARG A 198 -12.60 -14.66 -8.97
N ALA A 199 -13.10 -14.57 -10.20
CA ALA A 199 -14.20 -13.67 -10.53
C ALA A 199 -15.38 -13.90 -9.57
N LEU A 200 -15.92 -12.82 -9.05
CA LEU A 200 -17.17 -12.84 -8.30
C LEU A 200 -18.34 -13.22 -9.22
N SER A 201 -19.43 -13.72 -8.60
CA SER A 201 -20.67 -14.05 -9.30
C SER A 201 -21.82 -13.25 -8.67
N PRO A 202 -22.58 -12.44 -9.44
CA PRO A 202 -22.40 -12.19 -10.88
C PRO A 202 -21.06 -11.49 -11.18
N PRO A 203 -20.52 -11.60 -12.40
CA PRO A 203 -19.29 -10.91 -12.75
C PRO A 203 -19.49 -9.39 -12.75
N ALA A 204 -18.43 -8.65 -12.44
CA ALA A 204 -18.35 -7.22 -12.67
C ALA A 204 -18.56 -6.91 -14.17
N VAL A 205 -19.07 -5.72 -14.47
CA VAL A 205 -19.37 -5.30 -15.85
C VAL A 205 -18.35 -4.33 -16.42
N SER A 206 -17.47 -3.79 -15.58
CA SER A 206 -16.37 -2.91 -16.00
C SER A 206 -15.04 -3.67 -16.00
N PRO A 207 -14.07 -3.30 -16.85
CA PRO A 207 -12.69 -3.75 -16.70
C PRO A 207 -11.96 -3.06 -15.54
N ASN A 208 -12.40 -1.86 -15.13
CA ASN A 208 -11.86 -1.09 -14.02
C ASN A 208 -12.94 -0.94 -12.95
N HIS A 209 -12.75 -1.59 -11.80
CA HIS A 209 -13.78 -1.62 -10.77
C HIS A 209 -13.26 -1.99 -9.40
N ILE A 210 -14.10 -1.66 -8.42
CA ILE A 210 -14.10 -2.28 -7.09
C ILE A 210 -15.47 -2.91 -6.89
N TYR A 211 -15.52 -4.21 -6.62
CA TYR A 211 -16.77 -4.97 -6.52
C TYR A 211 -16.85 -5.76 -5.23
N TRP A 212 -17.88 -5.49 -4.42
CA TRP A 212 -18.21 -6.25 -3.22
C TRP A 212 -19.43 -7.13 -3.45
N HIS A 213 -19.32 -8.40 -3.08
CA HIS A 213 -20.40 -9.37 -3.22
C HIS A 213 -20.61 -10.20 -1.95
N GLY A 214 -21.86 -10.32 -1.49
CA GLY A 214 -22.27 -11.00 -0.26
C GLY A 214 -22.01 -10.18 1.01
N GLY A 215 -22.15 -10.81 2.19
CA GLY A 215 -21.90 -10.16 3.49
C GLY A 215 -22.76 -8.93 3.78
N THR A 216 -22.39 -8.13 4.78
CA THR A 216 -23.04 -6.85 5.10
C THR A 216 -21.99 -5.76 5.10
N LEU A 217 -22.30 -4.66 4.43
CA LEU A 217 -21.44 -3.50 4.29
C LEU A 217 -22.16 -2.25 4.77
N LYS A 218 -21.47 -1.39 5.51
CA LYS A 218 -21.94 -0.05 5.83
C LYS A 218 -21.17 0.96 4.99
N PHE A 219 -21.85 1.98 4.48
CA PHE A 219 -21.22 3.12 3.79
C PHE A 219 -22.12 4.35 3.87
N GLY A 220 -21.55 5.52 4.17
CA GLY A 220 -22.27 6.72 4.60
C GLY A 220 -23.35 6.40 5.64
N LYS A 221 -24.60 6.67 5.27
CA LYS A 221 -25.79 6.41 6.11
C LYS A 221 -26.48 5.07 5.80
N LEU A 222 -25.94 4.28 4.88
CA LEU A 222 -26.55 3.07 4.36
C LEU A 222 -25.92 1.81 4.95
N ILE A 223 -26.76 0.78 5.07
CA ILE A 223 -26.34 -0.59 5.36
C ILE A 223 -26.88 -1.45 4.22
N MET A 224 -25.99 -2.14 3.51
CA MET A 224 -26.35 -3.07 2.47
C MET A 224 -26.15 -4.50 2.98
N VAL A 225 -27.26 -5.21 3.17
CA VAL A 225 -27.29 -6.62 3.55
C VAL A 225 -27.22 -7.47 2.28
N LYS A 226 -26.36 -8.49 2.28
CA LYS A 226 -25.97 -9.25 1.08
C LYS A 226 -25.49 -8.30 -0.02
N ALA A 227 -24.38 -7.63 0.25
CA ALA A 227 -23.86 -6.59 -0.64
C ALA A 227 -23.74 -7.09 -2.08
N ASP A 228 -24.14 -6.24 -3.02
CA ASP A 228 -23.92 -6.40 -4.45
C ASP A 228 -23.64 -4.97 -4.95
N LEU A 229 -22.43 -4.50 -4.65
CA LEU A 229 -22.01 -3.10 -4.85
C LEU A 229 -20.79 -3.07 -5.77
N GLU A 230 -20.97 -2.51 -6.96
CA GLU A 230 -19.90 -2.30 -7.94
C GLU A 230 -19.63 -0.79 -8.07
N LEU A 231 -18.41 -0.36 -7.77
CA LEU A 231 -17.90 0.95 -8.13
C LEU A 231 -17.24 0.81 -9.50
N ILE A 232 -17.70 1.64 -10.43
CA ILE A 232 -17.36 1.56 -11.84
C ILE A 232 -16.72 2.88 -12.24
N ASP A 233 -15.55 2.77 -12.83
CA ASP A 233 -14.89 3.88 -13.49
C ASP A 233 -15.75 4.46 -14.63
N MET A 234 -15.79 5.78 -14.72
CA MET A 234 -16.48 6.47 -15.82
C MET A 234 -15.63 6.61 -17.07
N ASP A 235 -14.30 6.55 -16.99
CA ASP A 235 -13.40 6.58 -18.14
C ASP A 235 -12.53 5.31 -18.21
N PRO A 236 -13.01 4.21 -18.80
CA PRO A 236 -12.34 2.92 -18.73
C PRO A 236 -11.06 2.81 -19.60
N LYS A 237 -10.44 3.93 -19.98
CA LYS A 237 -9.23 3.98 -20.83
C LYS A 237 -7.93 3.89 -20.02
N ASP A 238 -7.97 4.31 -18.76
CA ASP A 238 -6.90 4.28 -17.77
C ASP A 238 -7.37 3.54 -16.52
N PRO A 239 -6.52 3.29 -15.50
CA PRO A 239 -6.97 2.69 -14.25
C PRO A 239 -7.97 3.56 -13.51
N PHE A 240 -8.90 2.94 -12.77
CA PHE A 240 -9.85 3.67 -11.93
C PHE A 240 -9.12 4.38 -10.79
N ASP A 241 -9.04 5.71 -10.83
CA ASP A 241 -8.37 6.51 -9.80
C ASP A 241 -9.33 6.75 -8.62
N PHE A 242 -9.13 5.97 -7.55
CA PHE A 242 -10.04 5.90 -6.40
C PHE A 242 -9.36 6.30 -5.09
N SER A 243 -9.94 7.29 -4.40
CA SER A 243 -9.50 7.69 -3.06
C SER A 243 -10.35 7.04 -1.98
N ALA A 244 -9.77 6.13 -1.20
CA ALA A 244 -10.50 5.50 -0.08
C ALA A 244 -10.96 6.54 0.96
N ARG A 245 -10.17 7.59 1.19
CA ARG A 245 -10.48 8.66 2.15
C ARG A 245 -11.50 9.66 1.64
N ARG A 246 -11.49 9.95 0.33
CA ARG A 246 -12.32 10.98 -0.30
C ARG A 246 -13.33 10.43 -1.30
N TRP A 247 -13.64 9.13 -1.21
CA TRP A 247 -14.53 8.45 -2.13
C TRP A 247 -15.93 9.07 -2.21
N ASN A 248 -16.41 9.71 -1.13
CA ASN A 248 -17.69 10.42 -1.14
C ASN A 248 -17.69 11.60 -2.12
N ASP A 249 -16.57 12.28 -2.32
CA ASP A 249 -16.48 13.38 -3.30
C ASP A 249 -16.68 12.83 -4.72
N GLN A 250 -16.08 11.68 -5.02
CA GLN A 250 -16.29 10.95 -6.28
C GLN A 250 -17.72 10.44 -6.41
N LEU A 251 -18.32 9.97 -5.30
CA LEU A 251 -19.69 9.47 -5.31
C LEU A 251 -20.70 10.59 -5.62
N VAL A 252 -20.51 11.78 -5.04
CA VAL A 252 -21.35 12.97 -5.29
C VAL A 252 -21.22 13.46 -6.73
N ALA A 253 -20.02 13.42 -7.30
CA ALA A 253 -19.77 13.80 -8.68
C ALA A 253 -20.25 12.75 -9.71
N GLY A 254 -20.52 11.54 -9.23
CA GLY A 254 -20.95 10.40 -10.03
C GLY A 254 -22.47 10.21 -10.09
N TYR A 255 -22.88 8.99 -10.42
CA TYR A 255 -24.29 8.58 -10.34
C TYR A 255 -24.40 7.08 -10.04
N SER A 256 -25.53 6.67 -9.48
CA SER A 256 -25.78 5.25 -9.16
C SER A 256 -27.05 4.72 -9.82
N LYS A 257 -27.05 3.42 -10.15
CA LYS A 257 -28.19 2.69 -10.70
C LYS A 257 -28.42 1.42 -9.88
N ASN A 258 -29.68 1.15 -9.54
CA ASN A 258 -30.05 -0.14 -8.98
C ASN A 258 -30.06 -1.21 -10.06
N THR A 259 -29.66 -2.43 -9.71
CA THR A 259 -29.79 -3.61 -10.58
C THR A 259 -31.14 -4.29 -10.36
N ALA A 260 -31.55 -5.15 -11.30
CA ALA A 260 -32.76 -5.97 -11.14
C ALA A 260 -32.70 -6.89 -9.90
N ASN A 261 -31.47 -7.26 -9.48
CA ASN A 261 -31.22 -8.08 -8.30
C ASN A 261 -31.10 -7.25 -7.01
N ARG A 262 -31.47 -5.97 -7.04
CA ARG A 262 -31.39 -5.03 -5.90
C ARG A 262 -29.95 -4.74 -5.44
N GLY A 263 -28.98 -4.95 -6.31
CA GLY A 263 -27.62 -4.45 -6.16
C GLY A 263 -27.53 -2.98 -6.60
N LEU A 264 -26.34 -2.39 -6.40
CA LEU A 264 -26.04 -1.01 -6.72
C LEU A 264 -24.79 -0.94 -7.59
N LYS A 265 -24.90 -0.20 -8.70
CA LYS A 265 -23.76 0.18 -9.53
C LYS A 265 -23.55 1.67 -9.39
N SER A 266 -22.41 2.08 -8.86
CA SER A 266 -22.03 3.49 -8.71
C SER A 266 -20.95 3.79 -9.72
N HIS A 267 -21.28 4.62 -10.71
CA HIS A 267 -20.33 5.14 -11.66
C HIS A 267 -19.67 6.37 -11.04
N MET A 268 -18.34 6.42 -11.03
CA MET A 268 -17.56 7.43 -10.34
C MET A 268 -16.48 7.99 -11.27
N PRO A 269 -16.30 9.32 -11.35
CA PRO A 269 -15.15 9.89 -12.04
C PRO A 269 -13.87 9.64 -11.24
N ASP A 270 -12.73 9.78 -11.92
CA ASP A 270 -11.42 9.75 -11.30
C ASP A 270 -11.24 10.83 -10.24
N PHE A 271 -10.52 10.48 -9.18
CA PHE A 271 -10.24 11.39 -8.08
C PHE A 271 -9.48 12.64 -8.54
N ASN A 272 -8.48 12.48 -9.41
CA ASN A 272 -7.70 13.59 -9.94
C ASN A 272 -8.52 14.57 -10.81
N ASP A 273 -9.59 14.10 -11.45
CA ASP A 273 -10.49 14.94 -12.23
C ASP A 273 -11.35 15.87 -11.38
N LEU A 274 -11.60 15.51 -10.12
CA LEU A 274 -12.27 16.39 -9.16
C LEU A 274 -11.39 17.56 -8.74
N ARG A 275 -10.08 17.33 -8.56
CA ARG A 275 -9.12 18.39 -8.19
C ARG A 275 -9.00 19.44 -9.27
N ARG A 276 -9.09 19.05 -10.55
CA ARG A 276 -9.04 19.96 -11.70
C ARG A 276 -10.28 20.86 -11.80
N ARG A 277 -11.42 20.43 -11.23
CA ARG A 277 -12.70 21.15 -11.28
C ARG A 277 -12.95 22.06 -10.08
N ALA A 278 -12.18 21.95 -9.00
CA ALA A 278 -12.25 22.88 -7.88
C ALA A 278 -11.83 24.30 -8.36
N PRO A 279 -12.63 25.36 -8.11
CA PRO A 279 -12.21 26.72 -8.43
C PRO A 279 -10.89 27.01 -7.71
N ARG A 280 -9.89 27.52 -8.44
CA ARG A 280 -8.76 28.18 -7.78
C ARG A 280 -9.34 29.35 -6.98
N GLU A 281 -9.27 29.28 -5.66
CA GLU A 281 -9.53 30.45 -4.82
C GLU A 281 -8.64 31.59 -5.35
N ARG A 282 -9.28 32.68 -5.75
CA ARG A 282 -8.64 33.91 -6.21
C ARG A 282 -8.43 34.84 -5.03
#